data_AF-A0A8X6P3I0-F1
#
_entry.id   AF-A0A8X6P3I0-F1
#
_cell.length_a   1.000
_cell.length_b   1.000
_cell.length_c   1.000
_cell.angle_alpha   90.00
_cell.angle_beta   90.00
_cell.angle_gamma   90.00
#
_symmetry.space_group_name_H-M   'P 1'
#
loop_
_entity.id
_entity.type
_entity.pdbx_description
1 polymer ?
#
loop_
_entity_poly.entity_id
_entity_poly.type
_entity_poly.pdbx_seq_one_letter_code
_entity_poly.pdbx_strand_id
1 'polypeptide(L)' 'PPEASLQFGKIKGYYVGYKTKESKDKYVYKTLENKENFREERILTNLERNTKYIIRVQAFNSKGAGPPSDDVEGETLQE' A
#
# COMPACT_ATOMS: atom_id res chain seq x y z
N PRO A 1 7.74 -2.62 8.13
CA PRO A 1 6.59 -2.34 9.05
C PRO A 1 6.67 -0.95 9.76
N PRO A 2 5.55 -0.44 10.35
CA PRO A 2 5.59 0.70 11.27
C PRO A 2 6.49 0.42 12.48
N GLU A 3 7.01 1.46 13.14
CA GLU A 3 7.80 1.27 14.37
C GLU A 3 6.99 0.53 15.45
N ALA A 4 7.64 -0.41 16.16
CA ALA A 4 6.97 -1.28 17.13
C ALA A 4 6.29 -0.48 18.26
N SER A 5 6.85 0.66 18.65
CA SER A 5 6.29 1.59 19.64
C SER A 5 4.94 2.19 19.21
N LEU A 6 4.69 2.30 17.91
CA LEU A 6 3.44 2.84 17.34
C LEU A 6 2.40 1.74 17.04
N GLN A 7 2.77 0.47 17.21
CA GLN A 7 1.89 -0.66 16.94
C GLN A 7 1.03 -1.00 18.16
N PHE A 8 -0.25 -0.65 18.10
CA PHE A 8 -1.23 -1.10 19.08
C PHE A 8 -1.84 -2.43 18.66
N GLY A 9 -1.30 -3.54 19.17
CA GLY A 9 -1.75 -4.90 18.87
C GLY A 9 -1.12 -5.51 17.61
N LYS A 10 -1.40 -6.81 17.37
CA LYS A 10 -0.77 -7.56 16.28
C LYS A 10 -1.24 -7.07 14.90
N ILE A 11 -0.30 -6.67 14.05
CA ILE A 11 -0.57 -6.34 12.64
C ILE A 11 -1.08 -7.59 11.93
N LYS A 12 -2.31 -7.50 11.41
CA LYS A 12 -2.96 -8.55 10.61
C LYS A 12 -2.66 -8.41 9.13
N GLY A 13 -2.23 -7.24 8.67
CA GLY A 13 -1.93 -7.01 7.27
C GLY A 13 -1.79 -5.53 6.92
N TYR A 14 -1.80 -5.26 5.61
CA TYR A 14 -1.66 -3.94 5.05
C TYR A 14 -2.65 -3.69 3.91
N TYR A 15 -3.15 -2.46 3.80
CA TYR A 15 -3.82 -1.96 2.60
C TYR A 15 -2.81 -1.17 1.77
N VAL A 16 -2.60 -1.59 0.53
CA VAL A 16 -1.76 -0.86 -0.44
C VAL A 16 -2.70 -0.09 -1.36
N GLY A 17 -2.76 1.23 -1.17
CA GLY A 17 -3.52 2.14 -1.99
C GLY A 17 -2.69 2.66 -3.15
N TYR A 18 -3.23 2.65 -4.37
CA TYR A 18 -2.59 3.27 -5.52
C TYR A 18 -3.61 3.95 -6.44
N LYS A 19 -3.17 4.99 -7.15
CA LYS A 19 -3.93 5.68 -8.21
C LYS A 19 -2.97 6.37 -9.18
N THR A 20 -3.44 6.74 -10.37
CA THR A 20 -2.65 7.57 -11.27
C THR A 20 -2.47 8.96 -10.66
N LYS A 21 -1.31 9.58 -10.89
CA LYS A 21 -0.96 10.90 -10.34
C LYS A 21 -1.91 12.00 -10.80
N GLU A 22 -2.39 11.90 -12.03
CA GLU A 22 -3.30 12.87 -12.65
C GLU A 22 -4.76 12.67 -12.22
N SER A 23 -5.11 11.48 -11.71
CA SER A 23 -6.49 11.19 -11.30
C SER A 23 -6.87 11.89 -9.99
N LYS A 24 -8.04 12.53 -10.02
CA LYS A 24 -8.74 13.06 -8.84
C LYS A 24 -9.57 11.99 -8.12
N ASP A 25 -9.57 10.75 -8.61
CA ASP A 25 -10.31 9.65 -8.03
C ASP A 25 -9.69 9.19 -6.70
N LYS A 26 -10.46 8.35 -6.01
CA LYS A 26 -10.02 7.69 -4.78
C LYS A 26 -8.97 6.61 -5.11
N TYR A 27 -8.12 6.31 -4.13
CA TYR A 27 -7.18 5.19 -4.23
C TYR A 27 -7.92 3.87 -4.41
N VAL A 28 -7.38 3.01 -5.27
CA VAL A 28 -7.72 1.59 -5.35
C VAL A 28 -6.84 0.86 -4.34
N TYR A 29 -7.42 -0.06 -3.56
CA TYR A 29 -6.71 -0.78 -2.52
C TYR A 29 -6.57 -2.27 -2.81
N LYS A 30 -5.34 -2.78 -2.63
CA LYS A 30 -5.07 -4.21 -2.48
C LYS A 30 -4.82 -4.55 -1.02
N THR A 31 -5.47 -5.60 -0.53
CA THR A 31 -5.31 -6.08 0.85
C THR A 31 -4.25 -7.17 0.90
N LEU A 32 -3.30 -7.02 1.81
CA LEU A 32 -2.22 -7.97 2.06
C LEU A 32 -2.37 -8.52 3.47
N GLU A 33 -2.71 -9.81 3.58
CA GLU A 33 -2.80 -10.46 4.89
C GLU A 33 -1.44 -10.98 5.35
N ASN A 34 -1.15 -10.78 6.62
CA ASN A 34 0.05 -11.26 7.29
C ASN A 34 -0.12 -12.75 7.67
N LYS A 35 0.14 -13.63 6.70
CA LYS A 35 0.11 -15.10 6.84
C LYS A 35 1.51 -15.67 7.09
N GLU A 36 1.60 -16.98 7.39
CA GLU A 36 2.88 -17.70 7.37
C GLU A 36 3.53 -17.49 5.99
N ASN A 37 4.73 -16.89 5.95
CA ASN A 37 5.46 -16.40 4.76
C ASN A 37 5.09 -15.01 4.25
N PHE A 38 4.52 -14.15 5.09
CA PHE A 38 4.39 -12.74 4.76
C PHE A 38 5.76 -12.11 4.51
N ARG A 39 5.87 -11.41 3.38
CA ARG A 39 7.00 -10.54 3.06
C ARG A 39 6.50 -9.12 3.03
N GLU A 40 7.33 -8.20 3.52
CA GLU A 40 7.06 -6.76 3.52
C GLU A 40 7.19 -6.10 2.13
N GLU A 41 7.08 -6.90 1.07
CA GLU A 41 7.18 -6.48 -0.33
C GLU A 41 5.99 -7.01 -1.12
N ARG A 42 5.54 -6.24 -2.11
CA ARG A 42 4.55 -6.69 -3.09
C ARG A 42 4.76 -6.05 -4.44
N ILE A 43 4.40 -6.82 -5.48
CA ILE A 43 4.39 -6.36 -6.86
C ILE A 43 2.99 -5.90 -7.22
N LEU A 44 2.86 -4.64 -7.63
CA LEU A 44 1.63 -4.13 -8.24
C LEU A 44 1.66 -4.48 -9.74
N THR A 45 0.65 -5.20 -10.19
CA THR A 45 0.48 -5.66 -11.57
C THR A 45 -0.74 -5.01 -12.22
N ASN A 46 -0.86 -5.13 -13.54
CA ASN A 46 -1.95 -4.56 -14.35
C ASN A 46 -2.04 -3.03 -14.24
N LEU A 47 -0.88 -2.37 -14.27
CA LEU A 47 -0.77 -0.91 -14.33
C LEU A 47 -0.59 -0.47 -15.78
N GLU A 48 -1.04 0.74 -16.08
CA GLU A 48 -0.83 1.38 -17.38
C GLU A 48 0.65 1.70 -17.55
N ARG A 49 1.17 1.51 -18.77
CA ARG A 49 2.58 1.80 -19.10
C ARG A 49 2.79 3.30 -19.22
N ASN A 50 4.04 3.74 -19.05
CA ASN A 50 4.42 5.16 -19.13
C ASN A 50 3.48 6.06 -18.32
N THR A 51 3.14 5.62 -17.11
CA THR A 51 2.14 6.27 -16.26
C THR A 51 2.67 6.44 -14.85
N LYS A 52 2.50 7.65 -14.31
CA LYS A 52 2.88 7.99 -12.93
C LYS A 52 1.78 7.60 -11.97
N TYR A 53 2.15 6.88 -10.92
CA TYR A 53 1.29 6.43 -9.85
C TYR A 53 1.70 7.05 -8.52
N ILE A 54 0.70 7.32 -7.69
CA ILE A 54 0.87 7.63 -6.27
C ILE A 54 0.49 6.38 -5.49
N ILE A 55 1.37 5.93 -4.59
CA ILE A 55 1.23 4.72 -3.78
C ILE A 55 1.34 5.06 -2.30
N ARG A 56 0.51 4.44 -1.47
CA ARG A 56 0.58 4.52 0.01
C ARG A 56 0.21 3.21 0.67
N VAL A 57 0.63 3.04 1.93
CA VAL A 57 0.41 1.80 2.69
C VAL A 57 -0.21 2.11 4.05
N GLN A 58 -1.19 1.31 4.48
CA GLN A 58 -1.81 1.39 5.81
C GLN A 58 -1.76 0.02 6.49
N ALA A 59 -1.18 -0.06 7.69
CA ALA A 59 -1.26 -1.28 8.50
C ALA A 59 -2.66 -1.44 9.10
N PHE A 60 -3.14 -2.66 9.30
CA PHE A 60 -4.40 -2.91 10.02
C PHE A 60 -4.27 -4.05 11.04
N ASN A 61 -5.05 -3.96 12.11
CA ASN A 61 -5.16 -4.96 13.16
C ASN A 61 -6.64 -5.42 13.31
N SER A 62 -7.01 -6.06 14.43
CA SER A 62 -8.39 -6.49 14.68
C SER A 62 -9.39 -5.34 14.94
N LYS A 63 -8.90 -4.12 15.21
CA LYS A 63 -9.73 -2.94 15.50
C LYS A 63 -9.93 -2.05 14.28
N GLY A 64 -9.00 -2.06 13.32
CA GLY A 64 -9.14 -1.33 12.08
C GLY A 64 -7.81 -0.97 11.44
N ALA A 65 -7.86 0.00 10.54
CA ALA A 65 -6.70 0.58 9.87
C ALA A 65 -6.01 1.62 10.77
N GLY A 66 -4.68 1.59 10.78
CA GLY A 66 -3.85 2.66 11.31
C GLY A 66 -3.70 3.81 10.31
N PRO A 67 -2.89 4.84 10.65
CA PRO A 67 -2.62 5.96 9.75
C PRO A 67 -1.92 5.49 8.46
N PRO A 68 -2.15 6.18 7.32
CA PRO A 68 -1.40 5.91 6.10
C PRO A 68 0.05 6.36 6.24
N SER A 69 0.94 5.67 5.50
CA SER A 69 2.27 6.18 5.19
C SER A 69 2.18 7.47 4.37
N ASP A 70 3.31 8.15 4.24
CA ASP A 70 3.49 9.15 3.21
C ASP A 70 3.26 8.54 1.81
N ASP A 71 2.83 9.39 0.90
CA ASP A 71 2.65 9.04 -0.51
C ASP A 71 4.02 8.91 -1.20
N VAL A 72 4.18 7.85 -1.98
CA VAL A 72 5.36 7.61 -2.82
C VAL A 72 4.94 7.64 -4.28
N GLU A 73 5.72 8.32 -5.11
CA GLU A 73 5.52 8.35 -6.57
C GLU A 73 6.37 7.28 -7.26
N GLY A 74 5.77 6.58 -8.23
CA GLY A 74 6.46 5.63 -9.09
C GLY A 74 5.96 5.73 -10.53
N GLU A 75 6.84 5.52 -11.49
CA GLU A 75 6.52 5.55 -12.92
C GLU A 75 6.73 4.17 -13.53
N THR A 76 5.76 3.72 -14.31
CA THR A 76 5.87 2.46 -15.05
C THR A 76 6.75 2.65 -16.28
N LEU A 77 7.43 1.58 -16.70
CA LEU A 77 8.37 1.63 -17.82
C LEU A 77 7.70 2.16 -19.10
N GLN A 78 8.45 3.03 -19.79
CA GLN A 78 8.24 3.36 -21.19
C GLN A 78 9.01 2.32 -22.02
N GLU A 79 8.43 1.84 -23.12
CA GLU A 79 9.09 0.85 -24.00
C GLU A 79 10.42 1.35 -24.58
#